data_AF-A0A9K3D8L5-F1
#
_entry.id   AF-A0A9K3D8L5-F1
#
_cell.length_a   1.000
_cell.length_b   1.000
_cell.length_c   1.000
_cell.angle_alpha   90.00
_cell.angle_beta   90.00
_cell.angle_gamma   90.00
#
_symmetry.space_group_name_H-M   'P 1'
#
loop_
_entity.id
_entity.type
_entity.pdbx_description
1 polymer ?
#
loop_
_entity_poly.entity_id
_entity_poly.type
_entity_poly.pdbx_seq_one_letter_code
_entity_poly.pdbx_strand_id
1 'polypeptide(L)'
;STLHMVWIISKSYNTEEKMSPLLCRIAYAILQRVKALLDLPQLFTMPEEQAMEQIRLAKRITELWTQQYSATRTKIELAGTAARWEFEQKKLFGGTDYLGERCDDLFRILTRVSGLRRLLSPQLQSLT
;
A
#
# COMPACT_ATOMS: atom_id res chain seq x y z
N SER A 1 12.11 12.91 -2.53
CA SER A 1 13.02 14.03 -2.83
C SER A 1 13.52 14.05 -4.27
N THR A 2 13.89 12.92 -4.88
CA THR A 2 14.41 12.90 -6.26
C THR A 2 13.39 13.33 -7.32
N LEU A 3 12.16 12.78 -7.30
CA LEU A 3 11.11 13.17 -8.25
C LEU A 3 10.71 14.65 -8.14
N HIS A 4 10.77 15.20 -6.92
CA HIS A 4 10.56 16.62 -6.65
C HIS A 4 11.61 17.50 -7.34
N MET A 5 12.89 17.13 -7.24
CA MET A 5 13.97 17.86 -7.93
C MET A 5 13.86 17.75 -9.45
N VAL A 6 13.50 16.57 -9.97
CA VAL A 6 13.28 16.37 -11.42
C VAL A 6 12.16 17.27 -11.92
N TRP A 7 11.05 17.41 -11.18
CA TRP A 7 9.95 18.31 -11.53
C TRP A 7 10.36 19.78 -11.57
N ILE A 8 11.13 20.23 -10.58
CA ILE A 8 11.53 21.64 -10.46
C ILE A 8 12.56 22.02 -11.53
N ILE A 9 13.54 21.14 -11.79
CA ILE A 9 14.74 21.49 -12.56
C ILE A 9 14.61 21.10 -14.03
N SER A 10 13.88 20.02 -14.35
CA SER A 10 13.84 19.49 -15.71
C SER A 10 12.84 20.23 -16.59
N LYS A 11 13.34 20.93 -17.61
CA LYS A 11 12.50 21.52 -18.68
C LYS A 11 11.71 20.49 -19.50
N SER A 12 12.13 19.22 -19.46
CA SER A 12 11.54 18.15 -20.27
C SER A 12 10.60 17.24 -19.50
N TYR A 13 10.73 17.18 -18.17
CA TYR A 13 9.94 16.31 -17.27
C TYR A 13 9.07 17.11 -16.28
N ASN A 14 9.02 18.44 -16.38
CA ASN A 14 8.09 19.28 -15.61
C ASN A 14 6.66 19.33 -16.21
N THR A 15 6.32 18.37 -17.08
CA THR A 15 4.99 18.27 -17.71
C THR A 15 4.26 17.03 -17.22
N GLU A 16 2.93 17.15 -17.11
CA GLU A 16 2.06 16.06 -16.67
C GLU A 16 2.20 14.82 -17.57
N GLU A 17 2.27 15.04 -18.89
CA GLU A 17 2.38 13.98 -19.91
C GLU A 17 3.56 13.02 -19.69
N LYS A 18 4.69 13.51 -19.17
CA LYS A 18 5.88 12.67 -18.97
C LYS A 18 6.00 12.13 -17.55
N MET A 19 5.51 12.87 -16.55
CA MET A 19 5.60 12.42 -15.16
C MET A 19 4.48 11.48 -14.76
N SER A 20 3.29 11.64 -15.35
CA SER A 20 2.15 10.75 -15.08
C SER A 20 2.48 9.27 -15.37
N PRO A 21 3.06 8.89 -16.52
CA PRO A 21 3.46 7.50 -16.78
C PRO A 21 4.50 6.96 -15.79
N LEU A 22 5.44 7.81 -15.33
CA LEU A 22 6.45 7.41 -14.35
C LEU A 22 5.83 7.13 -12.99
N LEU A 23 4.94 8.02 -12.51
CA LEU A 23 4.21 7.81 -11.26
C LEU A 23 3.30 6.58 -11.34
N CYS A 24 2.64 6.36 -12.47
CA CYS A 24 1.83 5.15 -12.69
C CYS A 24 2.67 3.88 -12.63
N ARG A 25 3.90 3.88 -13.20
CA ARG A 25 4.82 2.74 -13.10
C ARG A 25 5.26 2.47 -11.66
N ILE A 26 5.51 3.52 -10.88
CA ILE A 26 5.84 3.40 -9.45
C ILE A 26 4.66 2.81 -8.68
N ALA A 27 3.45 3.35 -8.87
CA ALA A 27 2.23 2.82 -8.26
C ALA A 27 2.02 1.34 -8.60
N TYR A 28 2.23 0.97 -9.87
CA TYR A 28 2.17 -0.43 -10.30
C TYR A 28 3.22 -1.31 -9.62
N ALA A 29 4.47 -0.86 -9.52
CA ALA A 29 5.52 -1.62 -8.83
C ALA A 29 5.21 -1.82 -7.35
N ILE A 30 4.68 -0.80 -6.67
CA ILE A 30 4.22 -0.88 -5.28
C ILE A 30 3.08 -1.91 -5.18
N LEU A 31 2.09 -1.84 -6.06
CA LEU A 31 0.96 -2.77 -6.11
C LEU A 31 1.45 -4.22 -6.23
N GLN A 32 2.37 -4.51 -7.16
CA GLN A 32 2.91 -5.85 -7.35
C GLN A 32 3.69 -6.33 -6.12
N ARG A 33 4.47 -5.44 -5.49
CA ARG A 33 5.21 -5.78 -4.28
C ARG A 33 4.28 -6.14 -3.12
N VAL A 34 3.21 -5.36 -2.93
CA VAL A 34 2.19 -5.63 -1.90
C VAL A 34 1.46 -6.94 -2.19
N LYS A 35 1.08 -7.21 -3.45
CA LYS A 35 0.48 -8.51 -3.83
C LYS A 35 1.39 -9.69 -3.50
N ALA A 36 2.68 -9.58 -3.80
CA ALA A 36 3.65 -10.63 -3.48
C ALA A 36 3.83 -10.83 -1.97
N LEU A 37 3.67 -9.78 -1.16
CA LEU A 37 3.64 -9.90 0.30
C LEU A 37 2.32 -10.52 0.81
N LEU A 38 1.23 -10.47 0.05
CA LEU A 38 -0.07 -11.00 0.46
C LEU A 38 -0.37 -12.37 -0.18
N ASP A 39 0.65 -13.22 -0.34
CA ASP A 39 0.47 -14.57 -0.89
C ASP A 39 -0.43 -15.42 0.03
N LEU A 40 -1.72 -15.53 -0.34
CA LEU A 40 -2.77 -16.05 0.55
C LEU A 40 -2.48 -17.47 1.09
N PRO A 41 -2.05 -18.45 0.27
CA PRO A 41 -1.72 -19.78 0.79
C PRO A 41 -0.63 -19.77 1.86
N GLN A 42 0.41 -18.93 1.69
CA GLN A 42 1.45 -18.77 2.70
C GLN A 42 0.91 -18.08 3.95
N LEU A 43 0.05 -17.08 3.76
CA LEU A 43 -0.47 -16.23 4.83
C LEU A 43 -1.34 -17.01 5.83
N PHE A 44 -2.06 -18.04 5.39
CA PHE A 44 -2.87 -18.90 6.27
C PHE A 44 -2.12 -20.11 6.87
N THR A 45 -0.89 -20.36 6.43
CA THR A 45 -0.07 -21.49 6.91
C THR A 45 1.03 -21.05 7.88
N MET A 46 1.46 -19.79 7.81
CA MET A 46 2.43 -19.22 8.75
C MET A 46 1.82 -18.94 10.15
N PRO A 47 2.66 -18.72 11.18
CA PRO A 47 2.21 -18.30 12.50
C PRO A 47 1.35 -17.02 12.45
N GLU A 48 0.28 -16.98 13.25
CA GLU A 48 -0.70 -15.87 13.27
C GLU A 48 -0.05 -14.49 13.39
N GLU A 49 0.89 -14.34 14.33
CA GLU A 49 1.57 -13.07 14.56
C GLU A 49 2.37 -12.61 13.34
N GLN A 50 3.04 -13.55 12.65
CA GLN A 50 3.79 -13.26 11.43
C GLN A 50 2.85 -12.86 10.29
N ALA A 51 1.74 -13.59 10.11
CA ALA A 51 0.74 -13.25 9.10
C ALA A 51 0.12 -11.87 9.33
N MET A 52 -0.23 -11.57 10.58
CA MET A 52 -0.78 -10.28 10.98
C MET A 52 0.21 -9.14 10.73
N GLU A 53 1.48 -9.32 11.07
CA GLU A 53 2.50 -8.30 10.83
C GLU A 53 2.75 -8.08 9.33
N GLN A 54 2.75 -9.15 8.54
CA GLN A 54 2.89 -9.08 7.09
C GLN A 54 1.72 -8.32 6.44
N ILE A 55 0.48 -8.53 6.89
CA ILE A 55 -0.68 -7.75 6.45
C ILE A 55 -0.56 -6.28 6.85
N ARG A 56 -0.15 -5.98 8.09
CA ARG A 56 0.03 -4.59 8.55
C ARG A 56 1.09 -3.86 7.73
N LEU A 57 2.21 -4.53 7.44
CA LEU A 57 3.26 -4.00 6.59
C LEU A 57 2.75 -3.72 5.19
N ALA A 58 2.02 -4.67 4.60
CA ALA A 58 1.41 -4.53 3.28
C ALA A 58 0.47 -3.31 3.22
N LYS A 59 -0.43 -3.16 4.21
CA LYS A 59 -1.29 -1.99 4.32
C LYS A 59 -0.49 -0.70 4.46
N ARG A 60 0.50 -0.69 5.36
CA ARG A 60 1.33 0.49 5.62
C ARG A 60 2.05 0.98 4.37
N ILE A 61 2.53 0.08 3.51
CA ILE A 61 3.15 0.44 2.23
C ILE A 61 2.16 1.19 1.32
N THR A 62 0.91 0.73 1.24
CA THR A 62 -0.12 1.40 0.43
C THR A 62 -0.46 2.79 0.95
N GLU A 63 -0.56 2.97 2.27
CA GLU A 63 -0.81 4.27 2.91
C GLU A 63 0.36 5.24 2.71
N LEU A 64 1.60 4.75 2.86
CA LEU A 64 2.81 5.55 2.70
C LEU A 64 2.97 6.08 1.28
N TRP A 65 2.54 5.33 0.27
CA TRP A 65 2.52 5.79 -1.12
C TRP A 65 1.68 7.07 -1.29
N THR A 66 0.43 7.03 -0.82
CA THR A 66 -0.51 8.16 -0.89
C THR A 66 -0.03 9.34 -0.03
N GLN A 67 0.47 9.07 1.18
CA GLN A 67 1.05 10.09 2.06
C GLN A 67 2.25 10.79 1.42
N GLN A 68 3.17 10.03 0.83
CA GLN A 68 4.39 10.58 0.24
C GLN A 68 4.11 11.41 -1.01
N TYR A 69 3.14 10.98 -1.84
CA TYR A 69 2.65 11.79 -2.95
C TYR A 69 2.07 13.11 -2.44
N SER A 70 1.18 13.06 -1.45
CA SER A 70 0.50 14.24 -0.90
C SER A 70 1.50 15.22 -0.27
N ALA A 71 2.46 14.72 0.50
CA ALA A 71 3.54 15.54 1.06
C ALA A 71 4.41 16.19 -0.03
N THR A 72 4.62 15.50 -1.16
CA THR A 72 5.37 16.07 -2.30
C THR A 72 4.57 17.16 -3.00
N ARG A 73 3.27 16.94 -3.20
CA ARG A 73 2.33 17.95 -3.73
C ARG A 73 2.37 19.22 -2.89
N THR A 74 2.17 19.11 -1.59
CA THR A 74 2.17 20.26 -0.66
C THR A 74 3.49 21.04 -0.72
N LYS A 75 4.64 20.35 -0.80
CA LYS A 75 5.95 21.00 -0.92
C LYS A 75 6.07 21.83 -2.20
N ILE A 76 5.54 21.34 -3.32
CA ILE A 76 5.58 22.04 -4.62
C ILE A 76 4.64 23.24 -4.60
N GLU A 77 3.43 23.08 -4.03
CA GLU A 77 2.47 24.17 -3.88
C GLU A 77 3.02 25.30 -3.01
N LEU A 78 3.67 24.97 -1.88
CA LEU A 78 4.33 25.94 -1.00
C LEU A 78 5.54 26.63 -1.66
N ALA A 79 6.22 25.96 -2.60
CA ALA A 79 7.33 26.54 -3.34
C ALA A 79 6.88 27.57 -4.40
N GLY A 80 5.56 27.78 -4.59
CA GLY A 80 5.02 28.81 -5.48
C GLY A 80 5.35 28.59 -6.97
N THR A 81 5.63 27.34 -7.37
CA THR A 81 5.95 27.02 -8.77
C THR A 81 4.68 27.13 -9.64
N ALA A 82 4.79 27.69 -10.85
CA ALA A 82 3.63 27.81 -11.77
C ALA A 82 3.04 26.45 -12.20
N ALA A 83 3.85 25.38 -12.20
CA ALA A 83 3.42 24.03 -12.56
C ALA A 83 2.82 23.29 -11.36
N ARG A 84 1.54 22.92 -11.46
CA ARG A 84 0.81 22.17 -10.41
C ARG A 84 1.20 20.70 -10.42
N TRP A 85 1.51 20.16 -9.24
CA TRP A 85 1.74 18.73 -9.04
C TRP A 85 0.41 18.01 -8.84
N GLU A 86 -0.35 17.87 -9.92
CA GLU A 86 -1.67 17.27 -9.88
C GLU A 86 -1.78 16.24 -11.01
N PHE A 87 -2.23 15.04 -10.64
CA PHE A 87 -2.32 13.88 -11.51
C PHE A 87 -3.61 13.12 -11.20
N GLU A 88 -4.07 12.31 -12.15
CA GLU A 88 -5.30 11.53 -11.98
C GLU A 88 -5.18 10.53 -10.80
N GLN A 89 -5.81 10.89 -9.68
CA GLN A 89 -5.71 10.15 -8.41
C GLN A 89 -6.12 8.69 -8.54
N LYS A 90 -7.19 8.41 -9.31
CA LYS A 90 -7.68 7.05 -9.51
C LYS A 90 -6.64 6.14 -10.18
N LYS A 91 -5.83 6.67 -11.10
CA LYS A 91 -4.73 5.92 -11.73
C LYS A 91 -3.58 5.65 -10.77
N LEU A 92 -3.28 6.59 -9.87
CA LEU A 92 -2.16 6.47 -8.94
C LEU A 92 -2.48 5.63 -7.69
N PHE A 93 -3.71 5.73 -7.18
CA PHE A 93 -4.06 5.19 -5.86
C PHE A 93 -5.13 4.09 -5.91
N GLY A 94 -5.98 4.05 -6.94
CA GLY A 94 -7.15 3.14 -6.95
C GLY A 94 -6.79 1.67 -6.72
N GLY A 95 -5.67 1.20 -7.26
CA GLY A 95 -5.18 -0.16 -7.02
C GLY A 95 -4.63 -0.37 -5.60
N THR A 96 -3.86 0.60 -5.08
CA THR A 96 -3.25 0.50 -3.75
C THR A 96 -4.28 0.67 -2.64
N ASP A 97 -5.26 1.56 -2.82
CA ASP A 97 -6.35 1.79 -1.87
C ASP A 97 -7.22 0.53 -1.74
N TYR A 98 -7.57 -0.09 -2.88
CA TYR A 98 -8.26 -1.37 -2.90
C TYR A 98 -7.49 -2.46 -2.14
N LEU A 99 -6.16 -2.56 -2.33
CA LEU A 99 -5.36 -3.51 -1.55
C LEU A 99 -5.31 -3.16 -0.06
N GLY A 100 -5.28 -1.88 0.29
CA GLY A 100 -5.35 -1.42 1.68
C GLY A 100 -6.64 -1.88 2.36
N GLU A 101 -7.79 -1.75 1.69
CA GLU A 101 -9.07 -2.28 2.17
C GLU A 101 -9.05 -3.81 2.32
N ARG A 102 -8.49 -4.52 1.34
CA ARG A 102 -8.34 -5.98 1.40
C ARG A 102 -7.41 -6.43 2.53
N CYS A 103 -6.39 -5.64 2.89
CA CYS A 103 -5.56 -5.91 4.06
C CYS A 103 -6.40 -5.89 5.36
N ASP A 104 -7.31 -4.93 5.50
CA ASP A 104 -8.21 -4.87 6.66
C ASP A 104 -9.12 -6.10 6.74
N ASP A 105 -9.65 -6.53 5.59
CA ASP A 105 -10.48 -7.74 5.51
C ASP A 105 -9.68 -8.99 5.90
N LEU A 106 -8.47 -9.16 5.35
CA LEU A 106 -7.59 -10.29 5.68
C LEU A 106 -7.22 -10.30 7.16
N PHE A 107 -6.91 -9.14 7.74
CA PHE A 107 -6.60 -9.01 9.16
C PHE A 107 -7.77 -9.47 10.03
N ARG A 108 -9.00 -9.05 9.69
CA ARG A 108 -10.23 -9.46 10.37
C ARG A 108 -10.46 -10.97 10.26
N ILE A 109 -10.30 -11.54 9.07
CA ILE A 109 -10.48 -12.99 8.84
C ILE A 109 -9.49 -13.79 9.68
N LEU A 110 -8.20 -13.47 9.65
CA LEU A 110 -7.19 -14.15 10.46
C LEU A 110 -7.50 -14.06 11.94
N THR A 111 -7.83 -12.87 12.44
CA THR A 111 -8.17 -12.67 13.85
C THR A 111 -9.32 -13.58 14.28
N ARG A 112 -10.35 -13.73 13.42
CA ARG A 112 -11.50 -14.60 13.69
C ARG A 112 -11.13 -16.08 13.65
N VAL A 113 -10.40 -16.53 12.62
CA VAL A 113 -9.96 -17.92 12.46
C VAL A 113 -9.09 -18.34 13.65
N SER A 114 -8.14 -17.50 14.04
CA SER A 114 -7.28 -17.74 15.19
C SER A 114 -8.04 -17.76 16.51
N GLY A 115 -9.00 -16.83 16.69
CA GLY A 115 -9.89 -16.86 17.84
C GLY A 115 -10.66 -18.18 17.95
N LEU A 116 -11.21 -18.68 16.84
CA LEU A 116 -11.89 -19.96 16.78
C LEU A 116 -10.96 -21.13 17.11
N ARG A 117 -9.75 -21.17 16.54
CA ARG A 117 -8.74 -22.21 16.86
C ARG A 117 -8.43 -22.24 18.36
N ARG A 118 -8.18 -21.07 18.97
CA ARG A 118 -7.93 -20.96 20.41
C ARG A 118 -9.10 -21.44 21.27
N LEU A 119 -10.34 -21.19 20.86
CA LEU A 119 -11.55 -21.64 21.56
C LEU A 119 -11.76 -23.17 21.47
N LEU A 120 -11.46 -23.76 20.31
CA LEU A 120 -11.71 -25.18 20.05
C LEU A 120 -10.61 -26.10 20.58
N SER A 121 -9.35 -25.64 20.65
CA SER A 121 -8.23 -26.47 21.14
C SER A 121 -8.46 -27.10 22.53
N PRO A 122 -8.95 -26.37 23.55
CA PRO A 122 -9.24 -26.96 24.86
C PRO A 122 -10.40 -27.97 24.84
N GLN A 123 -11.43 -27.71 24.01
CA GLN A 123 -12.59 -28.60 23.88
C GLN A 123 -12.21 -29.92 23.22
N LEU A 124 -11.34 -29.88 22.20
CA LEU A 124 -10.84 -31.08 21.54
C LEU A 124 -9.96 -31.92 22.47
N GLN A 125 -9.12 -31.29 23.29
CA GLN A 125 -8.31 -31.99 24.29
C GLN A 125 -9.16 -32.66 25.38
N SER A 126 -10.33 -32.10 25.72
CA SER A 126 -11.22 -32.71 26.72
C SER A 126 -11.97 -33.96 26.25
N LEU A 127 -11.93 -34.28 24.96
CA LEU A 127 -12.62 -35.41 24.33
C LEU A 127 -11.67 -36.59 23.99
N THR A 128 -10.38 -36.49 24.34
CA THR A 128 -9.36 -37.52 24.09
C THR A 128 -8.80 -38.03 25.41
#